data_AF-A0A1Q8TZZ1-F1
#
_entry.id   AF-A0A1Q8TZZ1-F1
#
_cell.length_a   1.000
_cell.length_b   1.000
_cell.length_c   1.000
_cell.angle_alpha   90.00
_cell.angle_beta   90.00
_cell.angle_gamma   90.00
#
_symmetry.space_group_name_H-M   'P 1'
#
loop_
_entity.id
_entity.type
_entity.pdbx_description
1 polymer ?
#
loop_
_entity_poly.entity_id
_entity_poly.type
_entity_poly.pdbx_seq_one_letter_code
_entity_poly.pdbx_strand_id
1 'polypeptide(L)' 'MHATPGTLPTPAVEDRWAFEAKQDAQRVMTYLPGDRAVLVRSRSGAGITAAYPDSSPFPRAAAAARR' A
#
# COMPACT_ATOMS: atom_id res chain seq x y z
N MET A 1 -1.04 10.13 5.12
CA MET A 1 -1.31 9.26 6.29
C MET A 1 -0.02 8.72 6.86
N HIS A 2 0.24 8.88 8.16
CA HIS A 2 1.38 8.32 8.91
C HIS A 2 0.89 7.74 10.24
N ALA A 3 1.68 6.85 10.84
CA ALA A 3 1.37 6.29 12.16
C ALA A 3 2.03 7.12 13.27
N THR A 4 1.38 7.15 14.43
CA THR A 4 1.91 7.74 15.66
C THR A 4 2.67 6.66 16.44
N PRO A 5 3.92 6.91 16.86
CA PRO A 5 4.65 5.99 17.75
C PRO A 5 3.93 5.83 19.10
N GLY A 6 3.87 4.61 19.63
CA GLY A 6 3.24 4.34 20.91
C GLY A 6 3.08 2.84 21.18
N THR A 7 2.50 2.52 22.33
CA THR A 7 2.09 1.14 22.65
C THR A 7 0.81 0.80 21.90
N LEU A 8 0.59 -0.49 21.63
CA LEU A 8 -0.66 -0.96 21.06
C LEU A 8 -1.84 -0.67 22.00
N PRO A 9 -3.06 -0.51 21.45
CA PRO A 9 -4.30 -0.44 22.24
C PRO A 9 -4.41 -1.54 23.28
N THR A 10 -4.99 -1.23 24.44
CA THR A 10 -5.24 -2.22 25.50
C THR A 10 -6.42 -3.13 25.12
N PRO A 11 -6.54 -4.33 25.74
CA PRO A 11 -7.64 -5.25 25.46
C PRO A 11 -9.05 -4.65 25.65
N ALA A 12 -9.18 -3.67 26.55
CA ALA A 12 -10.45 -3.01 26.84
C ALA A 12 -11.05 -2.24 25.65
N VAL A 13 -10.28 -1.98 24.60
CA VAL A 13 -10.71 -1.22 23.41
C VAL A 13 -10.35 -1.90 22.10
N GLU A 14 -9.89 -3.15 22.16
CA GLU A 14 -9.30 -3.89 21.03
C GLU A 14 -10.27 -4.04 19.85
N ASP A 15 -11.56 -4.23 20.14
CA ASP A 15 -12.65 -4.39 19.16
C ASP A 15 -12.86 -3.19 18.23
N ARG A 16 -12.29 -2.03 18.58
CA ARG A 16 -12.33 -0.80 17.76
C ARG A 16 -11.14 -0.67 16.80
N TRP A 17 -10.19 -1.61 16.84
CA TRP A 17 -8.94 -1.52 16.08
C TRP A 17 -8.72 -2.77 15.22
N ALA A 18 -8.13 -2.54 14.05
CA ALA A 18 -7.46 -3.59 13.30
C ALA A 18 -5.95 -3.54 13.59
N PHE A 19 -5.33 -4.72 13.68
CA PHE A 19 -3.90 -4.86 13.93
C PHE A 19 -3.21 -5.45 12.71
N GLU A 20 -2.16 -4.78 12.25
CA GLU A 20 -1.30 -5.24 11.17
C GLU A 20 0.16 -5.17 11.62
N ALA A 21 0.99 -6.11 11.15
CA ALA A 21 2.41 -6.09 11.43
C ALA A 21 3.08 -4.89 10.74
N LYS A 22 3.92 -4.14 11.47
CA LYS A 22 4.79 -3.14 10.85
C LYS A 22 5.87 -3.84 10.03
N GLN A 23 5.75 -3.82 8.71
CA GLN A 23 6.81 -4.25 7.80
C GLN A 23 7.93 -3.21 7.76
N ASP A 24 9.19 -3.66 7.83
CA ASP A 24 10.36 -2.79 7.72
C ASP A 24 10.88 -2.79 6.29
N ALA A 25 10.21 -2.00 5.46
CA ALA A 25 10.49 -1.86 4.04
C ALA A 25 10.25 -0.41 3.59
N GLN A 26 10.51 -0.13 2.31
CA GLN A 26 10.12 1.15 1.72
C GLN A 26 8.61 1.17 1.45
N ARG A 27 7.92 2.19 1.94
CA ARG A 27 6.52 2.45 1.57
C ARG A 27 6.42 2.97 0.15
N VAL A 28 5.51 2.39 -0.63
CA VAL A 28 5.17 2.82 -1.98
C VAL A 28 3.67 3.01 -2.16
N MET A 29 3.27 3.97 -2.99
CA MET A 29 1.91 4.13 -3.49
C MET A 29 1.87 3.62 -4.92
N THR A 30 0.97 2.69 -5.22
CA THR A 30 0.77 2.15 -6.56
C THR A 30 -0.50 2.72 -7.18
N TYR A 31 -0.41 3.26 -8.38
CA TYR A 31 -1.54 3.77 -9.15
C TYR A 31 -1.80 2.85 -10.34
N LEU A 32 -3.08 2.54 -10.56
CA LEU A 32 -3.58 1.74 -11.67
C LEU A 32 -4.50 2.63 -12.53
N PRO A 33 -3.94 3.45 -13.44
CA PRO A 33 -4.73 4.37 -14.28
C PRO A 33 -5.74 3.64 -15.20
N GLY A 34 -5.54 2.33 -15.43
CA GLY A 34 -6.52 1.47 -16.10
C GLY A 34 -6.17 1.11 -17.55
N ASP A 35 -5.04 1.60 -18.05
CA ASP A 35 -4.42 1.26 -19.35
C ASP A 35 -3.39 0.12 -19.22
N ARG A 36 -3.48 -0.66 -18.14
CA ARG A 36 -2.53 -1.71 -17.72
C ARG A 36 -1.16 -1.18 -17.25
N ALA A 37 -0.95 0.14 -17.20
CA ALA A 37 0.22 0.68 -16.54
C ALA A 37 0.10 0.53 -15.01
N VAL A 38 1.26 0.38 -14.39
CA VAL A 38 1.45 0.44 -12.95
C VAL A 38 2.43 1.57 -12.68
N LEU A 39 2.00 2.59 -11.94
CA LEU A 39 2.88 3.70 -11.55
C LEU A 39 3.20 3.59 -10.06
N VAL A 40 4.47 3.65 -9.70
CA VAL A 40 4.92 3.54 -8.31
C VAL A 40 5.50 4.87 -7.85
N ARG A 41 5.03 5.36 -6.71
CA ARG A 41 5.58 6.54 -6.03
C ARG A 41 6.11 6.21 -4.65
N SER A 42 7.21 6.84 -4.27
CA SER A 42 7.78 6.71 -2.93
C SER A 42 6.87 7.36 -1.87
N ARG A 43 7.20 7.17 -0.59
CA ARG A 43 6.59 7.90 0.53
C ARG A 43 6.61 9.43 0.36
N SER A 44 7.65 10.00 -0.27
CA SER A 44 7.76 11.44 -0.53
C SER A 44 7.02 11.89 -1.78
N GLY A 45 6.44 10.95 -2.55
CA GLY A 45 5.74 11.23 -3.80
C GLY A 45 6.63 11.18 -5.05
N ALA A 46 7.94 10.91 -4.91
CA ALA A 46 8.84 10.77 -6.04
C ALA A 46 8.44 9.57 -6.92
N GLY A 47 8.48 9.73 -8.24
CA GLY A 47 8.25 8.64 -9.19
C GLY A 47 9.40 7.64 -9.15
N ILE A 48 9.10 6.38 -8.82
CA ILE A 48 10.11 5.32 -8.66
C ILE A 48 9.73 4.04 -9.42
N THR A 49 8.82 4.12 -10.39
CA THR A 49 8.37 2.95 -11.19
C THR A 49 9.53 2.13 -11.75
N ALA A 50 10.57 2.79 -12.27
CA ALA A 50 11.74 2.11 -12.85
C ALA A 50 12.55 1.27 -11.85
N ALA A 51 12.43 1.54 -10.55
CA ALA A 51 13.10 0.75 -9.50
C ALA A 51 12.41 -0.60 -9.22
N TYR A 52 11.23 -0.83 -9.79
CA TYR A 52 10.44 -2.04 -9.61
C TYR A 52 10.04 -2.65 -10.97
N PRO A 53 11.02 -3.11 -11.79
CA PRO A 53 10.75 -3.61 -13.14
C PRO A 53 9.84 -4.85 -13.15
N ASP A 54 9.92 -5.69 -12.12
CA ASP A 54 9.11 -6.90 -11.97
C ASP A 54 7.77 -6.66 -11.23
N SER A 55 7.38 -5.40 -10.98
CA SER A 55 6.12 -5.06 -10.28
C SER A 55 4.84 -5.31 -11.08
N SER A 56 4.92 -6.12 -12.14
CA SER A 56 3.76 -6.78 -12.73
C SER A 56 3.50 -8.18 -12.12
N PRO A 57 3.02 -8.28 -10.86
CA PRO A 57 2.31 -9.46 -10.41
C PRO A 57 0.87 -9.15 -10.00
N PHE A 58 0.27 -8.00 -10.37
CA PHE A 58 -1.15 -7.77 -10.05
C PHE A 58 -2.00 -8.78 -10.82
N PRO A 59 -2.64 -9.76 -10.14
CA PRO A 59 -3.55 -10.67 -10.81
C PRO A 59 -4.66 -9.82 -11.42
N ARG A 60 -5.18 -10.26 -12.56
CA ARG A 60 -6.24 -9.66 -13.38
C ARG A 60 -7.51 -9.19 -12.62
N ALA A 61 -7.59 -9.39 -11.31
CA ALA A 61 -8.71 -9.07 -10.41
C ALA A 61 -8.99 -7.56 -10.27
N ALA A 62 -8.00 -6.67 -10.42
CA ALA A 62 -8.25 -5.22 -10.36
C ALA A 62 -9.01 -4.67 -11.60
N ALA A 63 -9.11 -5.44 -12.68
CA ALA A 63 -9.93 -5.08 -13.84
C ALA A 63 -11.43 -5.36 -13.64
N ALA A 64 -11.83 -6.07 -12.58
CA ALA A 64 -13.23 -6.45 -12.32
C ALA A 64 -14.06 -5.35 -11.60
N ALA A 65 -13.43 -4.29 -11.12
CA ALA A 65 -14.11 -3.17 -10.46
C ALA A 65 -14.52 -2.05 -11.43
N ARG A 66 -14.97 -2.42 -12.64
CA ARG A 66 -15.69 -1.52 -13.55
C ARG A 66 -17.11 -2.06 -13.73
N ARG A 67 -18.02 -1.57 -12.89
CA ARG A 67 -19.44 -1.41 -13.22
C ARG A 67 -19.80 0.04 -12.95
#